data_AF-A0A7K4STV3-F1
#
_entry.id   AF-A0A7K4STV3-F1
#
_cell.length_a   1.000
_cell.length_b   1.000
_cell.length_c   1.000
_cell.angle_alpha   90.00
_cell.angle_beta   90.00
_cell.angle_gamma   90.00
#
_symmetry.space_group_name_H-M   'P 1'
#
loop_
_entity.id
_entity.type
_entity.pdbx_description
1 polymer ?
#
loop_
_entity_poly.entity_id
_entity_poly.type
_entity_poly.pdbx_seq_one_letter_code
_entity_poly.pdbx_strand_id
1 'polypeptide(L)'
;SCVICLEHVEEKLSYQTMVSPNCRQAWFHQGCIQQRVFHAGLLFFRCPQCNDREKFLPEISFLGIQILDKQPAWEAGAGFTEMYRRQSRCNTSLCLSAQGREQAEEKG
;
A
#
# COMPACT_ATOMS: atom_id res chain seq x y z
N SER A 1 -13.00 -15.36 1.06
CA SER A 1 -11.53 -15.31 0.90
C SER A 1 -10.97 -14.01 1.45
N CYS A 2 -9.73 -14.03 1.96
CA CYS A 2 -9.04 -12.84 2.44
C CYS A 2 -8.75 -11.86 1.28
N VAL A 3 -9.17 -10.61 1.39
CA VAL A 3 -8.90 -9.59 0.35
C VAL A 3 -7.41 -9.24 0.23
N ILE A 4 -6.59 -9.51 1.27
CA ILE A 4 -5.17 -9.14 1.29
C ILE A 4 -4.29 -10.22 0.68
N CYS A 5 -4.37 -11.46 1.17
CA CYS A 5 -3.54 -12.57 0.67
C CYS A 5 -4.22 -13.44 -0.39
N LEU A 6 -5.52 -13.21 -0.66
CA LEU A 6 -6.34 -13.99 -1.59
C LEU A 6 -6.57 -15.46 -1.20
N GLU A 7 -6.09 -15.89 -0.04
CA GLU A 7 -6.31 -17.24 0.49
C GLU A 7 -7.69 -17.39 1.15
N HIS A 8 -8.09 -18.64 1.41
CA HIS A 8 -9.35 -18.93 2.10
C HIS A 8 -9.36 -18.29 3.50
N VAL A 9 -10.52 -17.75 3.89
CA VAL A 9 -10.80 -17.27 5.24
C VAL A 9 -12.05 -18.02 5.69
N GLU A 10 -12.03 -18.54 6.91
CA GLU A 10 -13.24 -19.04 7.54
C GLU A 10 -14.24 -17.88 7.68
N GLU A 11 -15.42 -18.02 7.07
CA GLU A 11 -16.51 -17.02 7.12
C GLU A 11 -17.24 -17.07 8.47
N LYS A 12 -16.49 -17.22 9.55
CA LYS A 12 -16.93 -17.23 10.93
C LYS A 12 -16.11 -16.19 11.68
N LEU A 13 -16.77 -15.39 12.51
CA LEU A 13 -16.07 -14.45 13.38
C LEU A 13 -15.23 -15.23 14.39
N SER A 14 -13.92 -15.05 14.34
CA SER A 14 -12.95 -15.66 15.24
C SER A 14 -11.84 -14.66 15.55
N TYR A 15 -10.93 -14.98 16.47
CA TYR A 15 -9.74 -14.16 16.69
C TYR A 15 -8.80 -14.13 15.46
N GLN A 16 -8.96 -15.05 14.52
CA GLN A 16 -8.11 -15.15 13.34
C GLN A 16 -8.70 -14.47 12.11
N THR A 17 -9.99 -14.11 12.15
CA THR A 17 -10.76 -13.65 10.99
C THR A 17 -11.60 -12.43 11.36
N MET A 18 -11.61 -11.44 10.47
CA MET A 18 -12.40 -10.23 10.67
C MET A 18 -13.06 -9.78 9.38
N VAL A 19 -14.18 -9.08 9.51
CA VAL A 19 -14.87 -8.40 8.41
C VAL A 19 -14.66 -6.90 8.54
N SER A 20 -14.46 -6.20 7.42
CA SER A 20 -14.45 -4.73 7.44
C SER A 20 -15.83 -4.24 7.88
N PRO A 21 -15.92 -3.36 8.90
CA PRO A 21 -17.24 -2.84 9.29
C PRO A 21 -17.78 -1.84 8.25
N ASN A 22 -16.90 -1.07 7.61
CA ASN A 22 -17.17 -0.29 6.40
C ASN A 22 -17.59 -1.11 5.16
N CYS A 23 -17.02 -2.30 4.97
CA CYS A 23 -17.24 -3.13 3.79
C CYS A 23 -17.64 -4.54 4.23
N ARG A 24 -18.93 -4.74 4.50
CA ARG A 24 -19.48 -5.97 5.11
C ARG A 24 -19.22 -7.27 4.34
N GLN A 25 -18.73 -7.21 3.11
CA GLN A 25 -18.35 -8.36 2.29
C GLN A 25 -16.82 -8.58 2.23
N ALA A 26 -16.04 -7.70 2.87
CA ALA A 26 -14.59 -7.73 2.86
C ALA A 26 -14.08 -8.51 4.08
N TRP A 27 -13.66 -9.74 3.85
CA TRP A 27 -13.10 -10.62 4.87
C TRP A 27 -11.57 -10.56 4.88
N PHE A 28 -10.98 -10.69 6.06
CA PHE A 28 -9.53 -10.69 6.24
C PHE A 28 -9.09 -11.66 7.32
N HIS A 29 -7.88 -12.19 7.16
CA HIS A 29 -7.13 -12.70 8.31
C HIS A 29 -6.70 -11.55 9.21
N GLN A 30 -6.81 -11.70 10.52
CA GLN A 30 -6.35 -10.72 11.49
C GLN A 30 -4.85 -10.42 11.28
N GLY A 31 -4.04 -11.47 11.08
CA GLY A 31 -2.61 -11.33 10.80
C GLY A 31 -2.31 -10.53 9.54
N CYS A 32 -3.08 -10.72 8.46
CA CYS A 32 -2.90 -9.94 7.24
C CYS A 32 -3.19 -8.45 7.46
N ILE A 33 -4.22 -8.12 8.23
CA ILE A 33 -4.53 -6.73 8.58
C ILE A 33 -3.43 -6.13 9.46
N GLN A 34 -2.99 -6.83 10.51
CA GLN A 34 -1.90 -6.37 11.38
C GLN A 34 -0.61 -6.13 10.60
N GLN A 35 -0.26 -7.03 9.69
CA GLN A 35 0.91 -6.87 8.83
C GLN A 35 0.75 -5.67 7.88
N ARG A 36 -0.44 -5.47 7.29
CA ARG A 36 -0.74 -4.29 6.46
C ARG A 36 -0.55 -2.99 7.25
N VAL A 37 -1.06 -2.93 8.48
CA VAL A 37 -0.87 -1.80 9.40
C VAL A 37 0.60 -1.58 9.71
N PHE A 38 1.32 -2.65 10.04
CA PHE A 38 2.74 -2.58 10.35
C PHE A 38 3.55 -2.02 9.17
N HIS A 39 3.24 -2.41 7.93
CA HIS A 39 3.95 -1.88 6.77
C HIS A 39 3.52 -0.46 6.39
N ALA A 40 2.23 -0.11 6.49
CA ALA A 40 1.73 1.18 6.04
C ALA A 40 1.89 2.32 7.07
N GLY A 41 1.81 2.01 8.36
CA GLY A 41 1.71 3.05 9.41
C GLY A 41 0.40 3.85 9.33
N LEU A 42 0.20 4.76 10.29
CA LEU A 42 -1.04 5.54 10.47
C LEU A 42 -1.44 6.36 9.23
N LEU A 43 -0.46 6.95 8.54
CA LEU A 43 -0.71 7.88 7.44
C LEU A 43 -1.21 7.19 6.16
N PHE A 44 -0.78 5.95 5.93
CA PHE A 44 -1.05 5.22 4.67
C PHE A 44 -1.98 4.03 4.85
N PHE A 45 -2.39 3.73 6.08
CA PHE A 45 -3.34 2.65 6.33
C PHE A 45 -4.77 3.06 5.94
N ARG A 46 -5.39 2.25 5.08
CA ARG A 46 -6.71 2.47 4.47
C ARG A 46 -7.41 1.13 4.27
N CYS A 47 -8.74 1.15 4.10
CA CYS A 47 -9.50 -0.06 3.82
C CYS A 47 -8.98 -0.74 2.53
N PRO A 48 -8.56 -2.02 2.57
CA PRO A 48 -8.08 -2.70 1.37
C PRO A 48 -9.14 -2.90 0.27
N GLN A 49 -10.43 -2.72 0.58
CA GLN A 49 -11.52 -2.81 -0.39
C GLN A 49 -11.89 -1.45 -0.99
N CYS A 50 -12.34 -0.49 -0.17
CA CYS A 50 -12.89 0.77 -0.66
C CYS A 50 -11.93 1.96 -0.56
N ASN A 51 -10.71 1.75 -0.04
CA ASN A 51 -9.71 2.80 0.20
C ASN A 51 -10.14 3.92 1.16
N ASP A 52 -11.27 3.76 1.87
CA ASP A 52 -11.72 4.67 2.93
C ASP A 52 -10.76 4.61 4.12
N ARG A 53 -10.42 5.77 4.66
CA ARG A 53 -9.57 5.94 5.84
C ARG A 53 -10.36 6.40 7.05
N GLU A 54 -11.20 7.40 6.88
CA GLU A 54 -11.84 8.13 7.98
C GLU A 54 -12.77 7.25 8.80
N LYS A 55 -13.53 6.39 8.15
CA LYS A 55 -14.41 5.45 8.85
C LYS A 55 -13.66 4.17 9.24
N PHE A 56 -12.68 3.77 8.43
CA PHE A 56 -11.98 2.50 8.62
C PHE A 56 -11.03 2.47 9.83
N LEU A 57 -10.27 3.54 10.06
CA LEU A 57 -9.31 3.63 11.16
C LEU A 57 -9.94 3.50 12.57
N PRO A 58 -11.01 4.23 12.92
CA PRO A 58 -11.62 4.08 14.24
C PRO A 58 -12.23 2.68 14.44
N GLU A 59 -12.85 2.15 13.40
CA GLU A 59 -13.47 0.81 13.41
C GLU A 59 -12.47 -0.30 13.66
N ILE A 60 -11.35 -0.30 12.93
CA ILE A 60 -10.34 -1.36 13.04
C ILE A 60 -9.59 -1.27 14.38
N SER A 61 -9.44 -0.06 14.93
CA SER A 61 -8.88 0.18 16.26
C SER A 61 -9.82 -0.35 17.35
N PHE A 62 -11.13 -0.15 17.21
CA PHE A 62 -12.14 -0.71 18.11
C PHE A 62 -12.11 -2.24 18.14
N LEU A 63 -11.76 -2.87 17.01
CA LEU A 63 -11.57 -4.32 16.91
C LEU A 63 -10.21 -4.81 17.46
N GLY A 64 -9.43 -3.94 18.12
CA GLY A 64 -8.18 -4.31 18.78
C GLY A 64 -6.94 -4.31 17.87
N ILE A 65 -7.05 -3.76 16.65
CA ILE A 65 -5.88 -3.59 15.77
C ILE A 65 -5.18 -2.27 16.10
N GLN A 66 -4.01 -2.37 16.73
CA GLN A 66 -3.20 -1.19 17.06
C GLN A 66 -2.53 -0.62 15.81
N ILE A 67 -2.69 0.68 15.58
CA ILE A 67 -2.10 1.42 14.46
C ILE A 67 -0.94 2.26 14.97
N LEU A 68 0.26 2.01 14.44
CA LEU A 68 1.47 2.72 14.83
C LEU A 68 1.61 4.03 14.04
N ASP A 69 1.87 5.13 14.75
CA ASP A 69 2.30 6.38 14.12
C ASP A 69 3.79 6.31 13.79
N LYS A 70 4.08 5.77 12.61
CA LYS A 70 5.43 5.61 12.08
C LYS A 70 5.41 5.75 10.56
N GLN A 71 6.58 6.06 10.00
CA GLN A 71 6.73 6.02 8.55
C GLN A 71 6.49 4.60 8.00
N PRO A 72 5.92 4.49 6.80
CA PRO A 72 5.78 3.22 6.13
C PRO A 72 7.10 2.48 6.01
N ALA A 73 7.05 1.16 6.07
CA ALA A 73 8.22 0.30 5.91
C ALA A 73 8.91 0.48 4.55
N TRP A 74 8.18 0.93 3.52
CA TRP A 74 8.76 1.21 2.20
C TRP A 74 9.59 2.49 2.15
N GLU A 75 9.43 3.42 3.10
CA GLU A 75 10.29 4.62 3.19
C GLU A 75 11.62 4.32 3.89
N ALA A 76 11.69 3.25 4.69
CA ALA A 76 12.89 2.85 5.39
C ALA A 76 13.93 2.12 4.51
N GLY A 77 13.60 1.81 3.25
CA GLY A 77 14.47 1.06 2.34
C GLY A 77 14.70 1.77 1.00
N ALA A 78 15.75 1.36 0.27
CA ALA A 78 16.06 1.86 -1.08
C ALA A 78 15.06 1.41 -2.17
N GLY A 79 13.97 0.74 -1.80
CA GLY A 79 13.05 0.08 -2.73
C GLY A 79 12.35 1.04 -3.71
N PHE A 80 12.20 2.31 -3.34
CA PHE A 80 11.60 3.34 -4.18
C PHE A 80 12.63 4.30 -4.79
N THR A 81 13.92 4.20 -4.43
CA THR A 81 14.97 5.09 -4.94
C THR A 81 15.07 5.05 -6.47
N GLU A 82 14.82 3.89 -7.07
CA GLU A 82 14.79 3.74 -8.53
C GLU A 82 13.55 4.40 -9.18
N MET A 83 12.41 4.50 -8.48
CA MET A 83 11.24 5.22 -9.01
C MET A 83 11.46 6.73 -9.04
N TYR A 84 12.34 7.26 -8.17
CA TYR A 84 12.75 8.66 -8.20
C TYR A 84 13.89 8.92 -9.20
N ARG A 85 14.53 7.88 -9.75
CA ARG A 85 15.48 8.06 -10.86
C ARG A 85 14.71 8.46 -12.10
N ARG A 86 14.86 9.73 -12.49
CA ARG A 86 14.55 10.13 -13.86
C ARG A 86 15.50 9.37 -14.79
N GLN A 87 14.95 8.60 -15.72
CA GLN A 87 15.75 7.97 -16.77
C GLN A 87 16.42 9.08 -17.57
N SER A 88 17.72 9.26 -17.34
CA SER A 88 18.53 10.29 -18.02
C SER A 88 18.82 9.93 -19.47
N ARG A 89 18.49 8.70 -19.89
CA ARG A 89 18.82 8.16 -21.20
C ARG A 89 17.58 7.90 -22.06
N CYS A 90 17.56 8.51 -23.24
CA CYS A 90 16.57 8.29 -24.27
C CYS A 90 16.70 6.87 -24.88
N ASN A 91 15.62 6.08 -24.77
CA ASN A 91 15.57 4.68 -25.19
C ASN A 91 14.89 4.43 -26.55
N THR A 92 14.45 5.47 -27.27
CA THR A 92 13.83 5.31 -28.61
C THR A 92 14.86 4.85 -29.65
N SER A 93 14.42 4.18 -30.72
CA SER A 93 15.31 3.74 -31.81
C SER A 93 16.01 4.92 -32.50
N LEU A 94 15.33 6.05 -32.68
CA LEU A 94 15.90 7.28 -33.25
C LEU A 94 15.76 8.45 -32.26
N CYS A 95 16.87 8.86 -31.64
CA CYS A 95 16.89 10.04 -30.76
C CYS A 95 16.97 11.31 -31.61
N LEU A 96 16.04 12.24 -31.39
CA LEU A 96 15.98 13.53 -32.08
C LEU A 96 16.62 14.68 -31.30
N SER A 97 17.13 14.42 -30.09
CA SER A 97 17.81 15.45 -29.28
C SER A 97 19.17 15.79 -29.87
N ALA A 98 19.40 17.09 -30.13
CA ALA A 98 20.70 17.61 -30.59
C ALA A 98 21.83 17.40 -29.56
N GLN A 99 21.49 17.23 -28.28
CA GLN A 99 22.44 17.04 -27.18
C GLN A 99 22.76 15.57 -26.91
N GLY A 100 22.19 14.65 -27.71
CA GLY A 100 22.44 13.21 -27.59
C GLY A 100 21.50 12.51 -26.62
N ARG A 101 21.73 11.20 -26.45
CA ARG A 101 20.80 10.29 -25.74
C ARG A 101 20.89 10.35 -24.23
N GLU A 102 21.96 10.89 -23.65
CA GLU A 102 22.25 10.83 -22.21
C GLU A 102 21.78 12.08 -21.44
N GLN A 103 21.10 12.99 -22.12
CA GLN A 103 20.63 14.25 -21.55
C GLN A 103 19.11 14.16 -21.33
N ALA A 104 18.70 14.48 -20.10
CA ALA A 104 17.29 14.67 -19.76
C ALA A 104 16.86 16.10 -20.15
N GLU A 105 15.61 16.26 -20.56
CA GLU A 105 15.04 17.58 -20.88
C GLU A 105 15.05 18.47 -19.62
N GLU A 106 15.68 19.65 -19.69
CA GLU A 106 15.94 20.53 -18.54
C GLU A 106 14.69 21.30 -18.06
N LYS A 107 13.60 21.32 -18.84
CA LYS A 107 12.39 22.10 -18.52
C LYS A 107 11.12 21.38 -18.94
N GLY A 108 10.20 21.26 -17.97
CA GLY A 108 8.77 21.10 -18.22
C GLY A 108 8.08 22.45 -18.18
#